data_AF-A0A1M6YE09-F1
#
_entry.id   AF-A0A1M6YE09-F1
#
_cell.length_a   1.000
_cell.length_b   1.000
_cell.length_c   1.000
_cell.angle_alpha   90.00
_cell.angle_beta   90.00
_cell.angle_gamma   90.00
#
_symmetry.space_group_name_H-M   'P 1'
#
loop_
_entity.id
_entity.type
_entity.pdbx_description
1 polymer ?
#
loop_
_entity_poly.entity_id
_entity_poly.type
_entity_poly.pdbx_seq_one_letter_code
_entity_poly.pdbx_strand_id
1 'polypeptide(L)'
;MKRALALLLMTLTFAFADDVKATLALSDSQMALWNKVTSLTMSLKYGEAMEAAKEFRKANDGAGCVLENVVRISMYDDKGDTTALIKAGKQLESCKAEGLWEALRKFEFGYVQTETGHSVKGAMTTRSAAKMFEESDELDAKAFYAIYAYYIDQSFSWVPFKSDNRAAYLKTLDEASQKSTRFWPLFLTPLVWMYYDKEDYAMGVKLCDRGLSKAPSHPVLLQMKADMLYRMKRYNDAASLYESSAASYEKRTGKSIRYWCAVLNLIRIYHDAGNQEKSSAWKNKLDDPSYRALEKWMPGSLMDDLNKRDLI
;
A
#
# COMPACT_ATOMS: atom_id res chain seq x y z
N MET A 1 32.80 45.53 60.87
CA MET A 1 32.11 44.24 60.65
C MET A 1 31.08 44.40 59.55
N LYS A 2 31.39 43.93 58.34
CA LYS A 2 30.51 43.96 57.17
C LYS A 2 29.70 42.66 57.13
N ARG A 3 28.37 42.73 57.15
CA ARG A 3 27.50 41.57 56.85
C ARG A 3 27.24 41.56 55.35
N ALA A 4 27.87 40.62 54.65
CA ALA A 4 27.55 40.30 53.27
C ALA A 4 26.36 39.32 53.28
N LEU A 5 25.25 39.72 52.67
CA LEU A 5 24.13 38.85 52.38
C LEU A 5 24.47 38.10 51.08
N ALA A 6 24.78 36.82 51.18
CA ALA A 6 25.02 35.97 50.02
C ALA A 6 23.68 35.64 49.34
N LEU A 7 23.42 36.24 48.18
CA LEU A 7 22.39 35.76 47.26
C LEU A 7 22.90 34.45 46.64
N LEU A 8 22.27 33.33 47.01
CA LEU A 8 22.36 32.08 46.24
C LEU A 8 21.48 32.24 44.99
N LEU A 9 22.09 32.60 43.85
CA LEU A 9 21.47 32.39 42.55
C LEU A 9 21.54 30.88 42.25
N MET A 10 20.43 30.16 42.46
CA MET A 10 20.24 28.87 41.80
C MET A 10 20.03 29.14 40.31
N THR A 11 21.08 28.96 39.52
CA THR A 11 20.94 28.82 38.07
C THR A 11 20.23 27.49 37.79
N LEU A 12 18.91 27.54 37.62
CA LEU A 12 18.17 26.48 36.95
C LEU A 12 18.69 26.39 35.52
N THR A 13 19.60 25.46 35.27
CA THR A 13 19.87 24.98 33.92
C THR A 13 18.63 24.23 33.46
N PHE A 14 17.73 24.91 32.76
CA PHE A 14 16.77 24.24 31.88
C PHE A 14 17.61 23.54 30.81
N ALA A 15 17.88 22.26 31.01
CA ALA A 15 18.20 21.39 29.90
C ALA A 15 16.95 21.38 29.02
N PHE A 16 16.99 22.14 27.92
CA PHE A 16 16.08 21.90 26.81
C PHE A 16 16.30 20.44 26.45
N ALA A 17 15.33 19.58 26.75
CA ALA A 17 15.28 18.27 26.13
C ALA A 17 15.22 18.56 24.63
N ASP A 18 16.28 18.24 23.90
CA ASP A 18 16.20 18.21 22.45
C ASP A 18 14.99 17.35 22.11
N ASP A 19 13.96 17.94 21.51
CA ASP A 19 12.79 17.21 21.02
C ASP A 19 13.33 16.14 20.06
N VAL A 20 13.43 14.90 20.53
CA VAL A 20 13.84 13.76 19.71
C VAL A 20 12.77 13.63 18.64
N LYS A 21 13.07 14.14 17.44
CA LYS A 21 12.16 14.08 16.30
C LYS A 21 11.74 12.64 16.08
N ALA A 22 10.43 12.42 15.96
CA ALA A 22 9.87 11.10 15.68
C ALA A 22 10.47 10.54 14.38
N THR A 23 10.88 9.27 14.42
CA THR A 23 11.64 8.63 13.34
C THR A 23 11.05 7.28 12.98
N LEU A 24 11.11 6.90 11.69
CA LEU A 24 10.88 5.53 11.24
C LEU A 24 12.16 4.69 11.31
N ALA A 25 13.32 5.23 11.69
CA ALA A 25 14.58 4.51 11.68
C ALA A 25 14.54 3.24 12.55
N LEU A 26 15.30 2.25 12.14
CA LEU A 26 15.49 0.98 12.84
C LEU A 26 16.99 0.75 13.01
N SER A 27 17.38 0.03 14.05
CA SER A 27 18.76 -0.45 14.18
C SER A 27 19.11 -1.46 13.08
N ASP A 28 20.39 -1.73 12.84
CA ASP A 28 20.82 -2.67 11.80
C ASP A 28 20.23 -4.08 11.99
N SER A 29 20.13 -4.55 13.24
CA SER A 29 19.52 -5.86 13.55
C SER A 29 18.01 -5.87 13.27
N GLN A 30 17.32 -4.78 13.60
CA GLN A 30 15.91 -4.57 13.28
C GLN A 30 15.69 -4.47 11.77
N MET A 31 16.57 -3.79 11.04
CA MET A 31 16.55 -3.69 9.57
C MET A 31 16.72 -5.05 8.89
N ALA A 32 17.61 -5.91 9.39
CA ALA A 32 17.79 -7.25 8.86
C ALA A 32 16.50 -8.10 8.98
N LEU A 33 15.83 -8.02 10.14
CA LEU A 33 14.56 -8.68 10.38
C LEU A 33 13.43 -8.09 9.51
N TRP A 34 13.36 -6.76 9.39
CA TRP A 34 12.44 -6.08 8.49
C TRP A 34 12.58 -6.60 7.05
N ASN A 35 13.80 -6.59 6.52
CA ASN A 35 14.09 -7.05 5.16
C ASN A 35 13.70 -8.51 4.94
N LYS A 36 13.94 -9.37 5.95
CA LYS A 36 13.51 -10.77 5.92
C LYS A 36 11.99 -10.87 5.84
N VAL A 37 11.24 -10.16 6.69
CA VAL A 37 9.77 -10.16 6.67
C VAL A 37 9.25 -9.66 5.32
N THR A 38 9.70 -8.51 4.84
CA THR A 38 9.20 -7.94 3.58
C THR A 38 9.56 -8.81 2.37
N SER A 39 10.75 -9.41 2.34
CA SER A 39 11.15 -10.34 1.27
C SER A 39 10.25 -11.58 1.23
N LEU A 40 9.95 -12.16 2.39
CA LEU A 40 9.05 -13.31 2.51
C LEU A 40 7.61 -12.94 2.11
N THR A 41 7.11 -11.78 2.54
CA THR A 41 5.79 -11.26 2.16
C THR A 41 5.68 -11.04 0.65
N MET A 42 6.66 -10.37 0.03
CA MET A 42 6.69 -10.17 -1.44
C MET A 42 6.79 -11.49 -2.21
N SER A 43 7.36 -12.52 -1.59
CA SER A 43 7.45 -13.88 -2.15
C SER A 43 6.20 -14.74 -1.86
N LEU A 44 5.15 -14.16 -1.25
CA LEU A 44 3.90 -14.82 -0.83
C LEU A 44 4.08 -15.94 0.22
N LYS A 45 5.22 -15.95 0.92
CA LYS A 45 5.55 -16.93 1.97
C LYS A 45 5.04 -16.47 3.34
N TYR A 46 3.74 -16.23 3.46
CA TYR A 46 3.16 -15.54 4.63
C TYR A 46 3.35 -16.28 5.95
N GLY A 47 3.40 -17.61 5.96
CA GLY A 47 3.69 -18.38 7.18
C GLY A 47 5.07 -18.04 7.74
N GLU A 48 6.10 -18.10 6.88
CA GLU A 48 7.48 -17.72 7.23
C GLU A 48 7.57 -16.22 7.58
N ALA A 49 6.89 -15.36 6.81
CA ALA A 49 6.87 -13.92 7.05
C ALA A 49 6.27 -13.57 8.42
N MET A 50 5.21 -14.28 8.82
CA MET A 50 4.56 -14.10 10.12
C MET A 50 5.47 -14.50 11.28
N GLU A 51 6.20 -15.61 11.16
CA GLU A 51 7.17 -16.01 12.19
C GLU A 51 8.33 -15.02 12.30
N ALA A 52 8.85 -14.54 11.16
CA ALA A 52 9.87 -13.48 11.15
C ALA A 52 9.33 -12.15 11.73
N ALA A 53 8.06 -11.81 11.51
CA ALA A 53 7.45 -10.60 12.07
C ALA A 53 7.29 -10.70 13.60
N LYS A 54 6.94 -11.88 14.12
CA LYS A 54 6.93 -12.13 15.57
C LYS A 54 8.33 -12.04 16.17
N GLU A 55 9.36 -12.51 15.45
CA GLU A 55 10.76 -12.35 15.85
C GLU A 55 11.15 -10.87 15.93
N PHE A 56 10.82 -10.08 14.91
CA PHE A 56 11.02 -8.63 14.89
C PHE A 56 10.29 -7.93 16.04
N ARG A 57 9.07 -8.35 16.36
CA ARG A 57 8.28 -7.81 17.47
C ARG A 57 8.93 -7.99 18.84
N LYS A 58 9.71 -9.07 19.04
CA LYS A 58 10.49 -9.23 20.29
C LYS A 58 11.59 -8.16 20.43
N ALA A 59 12.11 -7.66 19.31
CA ALA A 59 13.13 -6.61 19.28
C ALA A 59 12.56 -5.19 19.26
N ASN A 60 11.31 -5.01 18.82
CA ASN A 60 10.58 -3.76 18.82
C ASN A 60 9.07 -4.03 18.81
N ASP A 61 8.41 -3.97 19.98
CA ASP A 61 7.00 -4.37 20.09
C ASP A 61 6.08 -3.48 19.25
N GLY A 62 6.27 -2.15 19.28
CA GLY A 62 5.46 -1.20 18.54
C GLY A 62 5.56 -1.38 17.02
N ALA A 63 6.78 -1.24 16.48
CA ALA A 63 7.02 -1.41 15.04
C ALA A 63 6.70 -2.84 14.57
N GLY A 64 6.97 -3.85 15.40
CA GLY A 64 6.68 -5.24 15.07
C GLY A 64 5.21 -5.59 15.11
N CYS A 65 4.43 -4.97 16.00
CA CYS A 65 2.97 -5.08 15.97
C CYS A 65 2.41 -4.51 14.66
N VAL A 66 2.94 -3.37 14.18
CA VAL A 66 2.56 -2.80 12.87
C VAL A 66 2.94 -3.76 11.74
N LEU A 67 4.19 -4.21 11.69
CA LEU A 67 4.69 -5.07 10.62
C LEU A 67 3.96 -6.43 10.56
N GLU A 68 3.69 -7.05 11.71
CA GLU A 68 2.89 -8.29 11.80
C GLU A 68 1.53 -8.13 11.12
N ASN A 69 0.90 -6.97 11.30
CA ASN A 69 -0.41 -6.67 10.73
C ASN A 69 -0.34 -6.24 9.25
N VAL A 70 0.75 -5.61 8.81
CA VAL A 70 1.02 -5.41 7.37
C VAL A 70 1.10 -6.76 6.64
N VAL A 71 1.71 -7.78 7.25
CA VAL A 71 1.71 -9.14 6.67
C VAL A 71 0.28 -9.68 6.54
N ARG A 72 -0.58 -9.46 7.55
CA ARG A 72 -2.00 -9.88 7.49
C ARG A 72 -2.79 -9.16 6.42
N ILE A 73 -2.59 -7.85 6.30
CA ILE A 73 -3.19 -7.04 5.24
C ILE A 73 -2.74 -7.56 3.88
N SER A 74 -1.45 -7.86 3.71
CA SER A 74 -0.92 -8.46 2.48
C SER A 74 -1.55 -9.83 2.17
N MET A 75 -1.81 -10.66 3.20
CA MET A 75 -2.54 -11.92 3.01
C MET A 75 -3.96 -11.69 2.49
N TYR A 76 -4.65 -10.67 2.97
CA TYR A 76 -5.95 -10.28 2.43
C TYR A 76 -5.82 -9.82 0.96
N ASP A 77 -4.91 -8.90 0.68
CA ASP A 77 -4.74 -8.32 -0.65
C ASP A 77 -4.36 -9.35 -1.72
N ASP A 78 -3.62 -10.40 -1.35
CA ASP A 78 -3.17 -11.43 -2.29
C ASP A 78 -4.05 -12.69 -2.30
N LYS A 79 -4.53 -13.14 -1.13
CA LYS A 79 -5.30 -14.39 -0.99
C LYS A 79 -6.80 -14.18 -0.89
N GLY A 80 -7.26 -13.00 -0.46
CA GLY A 80 -8.63 -12.78 -0.02
C GLY A 80 -8.88 -13.30 1.40
N ASP A 81 -7.84 -13.42 2.24
CA ASP A 81 -7.97 -13.87 3.63
C ASP A 81 -8.62 -12.78 4.52
N THR A 82 -9.94 -12.75 4.50
CA THR A 82 -10.75 -11.80 5.28
C THR A 82 -10.60 -11.99 6.79
N THR A 83 -10.26 -13.20 7.24
CA THR A 83 -10.00 -13.47 8.66
C THR A 83 -8.71 -12.80 9.11
N ALA A 84 -7.67 -12.85 8.27
CA ALA A 84 -6.43 -12.11 8.51
C ALA A 84 -6.68 -10.60 8.56
N LEU A 85 -7.49 -10.04 7.65
CA LEU A 85 -7.85 -8.62 7.65
C LEU A 85 -8.55 -8.19 8.94
N ILE A 86 -9.59 -8.92 9.36
CA ILE A 86 -10.34 -8.62 10.59
C ILE A 86 -9.42 -8.71 11.82
N LYS A 87 -8.53 -9.71 11.85
CA LYS A 87 -7.53 -9.83 12.92
C LYS A 87 -6.56 -8.66 12.91
N ALA A 88 -6.12 -8.21 11.74
CA ALA A 88 -5.27 -7.04 11.59
C ALA A 88 -5.91 -5.80 12.21
N GLY A 89 -7.20 -5.56 11.93
CA GLY A 89 -7.94 -4.44 12.50
C GLY A 89 -7.97 -4.45 14.03
N LYS A 90 -8.32 -5.60 14.64
CA LYS A 90 -8.36 -5.76 16.10
C LYS A 90 -6.99 -5.55 16.77
N GLN A 91 -5.94 -6.08 16.15
CA GLN A 91 -4.58 -5.94 16.67
C GLN A 91 -4.06 -4.52 16.49
N LEU A 92 -4.23 -3.92 15.30
CA LEU A 92 -3.83 -2.53 15.05
C LEU A 92 -4.53 -1.55 15.98
N GLU A 93 -5.80 -1.76 16.33
CA GLU A 93 -6.53 -0.92 17.28
C GLU A 93 -5.86 -0.87 18.67
N SER A 94 -5.19 -1.95 19.08
CA SER A 94 -4.57 -2.10 20.40
C SER A 94 -3.03 -2.08 20.41
N CYS A 95 -2.38 -2.06 19.24
CA CYS A 95 -0.93 -1.94 19.13
C CYS A 95 -0.44 -0.64 19.78
N LYS A 96 0.57 -0.74 20.65
CA LYS A 96 1.24 0.41 21.25
C LYS A 96 2.46 0.78 20.41
N ALA A 97 2.24 1.58 19.37
CA ALA A 97 3.33 2.17 18.59
C ALA A 97 3.54 3.64 19.01
N GLU A 98 4.72 4.19 18.71
CA GLU A 98 5.09 5.55 19.09
C GLU A 98 5.61 6.34 17.88
N GLY A 99 5.52 7.67 17.93
CA GLY A 99 6.04 8.55 16.88
C GLY A 99 5.50 8.22 15.48
N LEU A 100 6.40 8.09 14.50
CA LEU A 100 6.01 7.77 13.13
C LEU A 100 5.54 6.33 12.93
N TRP A 101 5.85 5.41 13.85
CA TRP A 101 5.27 4.07 13.84
C TRP A 101 3.80 4.09 14.24
N GLU A 102 3.40 5.01 15.13
CA GLU A 102 1.98 5.25 15.44
C GLU A 102 1.26 5.84 14.22
N ALA A 103 1.91 6.74 13.48
CA ALA A 103 1.37 7.25 12.23
C ALA A 103 1.13 6.10 11.22
N LEU A 104 2.12 5.22 11.02
CA LEU A 104 1.99 4.07 10.13
C LEU A 104 0.92 3.08 10.62
N ARG A 105 0.85 2.80 11.93
CA ARG A 105 -0.22 1.98 12.53
C ARG A 105 -1.61 2.53 12.18
N LYS A 106 -1.81 3.84 12.36
CA LYS A 106 -3.08 4.50 12.02
C LYS A 106 -3.36 4.47 10.52
N PHE A 107 -2.33 4.63 9.70
CA PHE A 107 -2.46 4.56 8.25
C PHE A 107 -3.01 3.20 7.81
N GLU A 108 -2.39 2.11 8.27
CA GLU A 108 -2.83 0.74 8.02
C GLU A 108 -4.21 0.44 8.65
N PHE A 109 -4.47 0.96 9.85
CA PHE A 109 -5.77 0.76 10.49
C PHE A 109 -6.90 1.47 9.75
N GLY A 110 -6.65 2.66 9.19
CA GLY A 110 -7.60 3.37 8.35
C GLY A 110 -7.93 2.61 7.07
N TYR A 111 -6.94 1.94 6.47
CA TYR A 111 -7.16 1.01 5.36
C TYR A 111 -8.09 -0.14 5.78
N VAL A 112 -7.76 -0.85 6.86
CA VAL A 112 -8.60 -1.98 7.35
C VAL A 112 -10.03 -1.54 7.67
N GLN A 113 -10.21 -0.36 8.27
CA GLN A 113 -11.54 0.20 8.53
C GLN A 113 -12.32 0.43 7.23
N THR A 114 -11.66 0.93 6.19
CA THR A 114 -12.29 1.15 4.89
C THR A 114 -12.73 -0.15 4.25
N GLU A 115 -11.83 -1.13 4.17
CA GLU A 115 -12.09 -2.47 3.59
C GLU A 115 -13.16 -3.27 4.36
N THR A 116 -13.34 -2.98 5.65
CA THR A 116 -14.38 -3.61 6.48
C THR A 116 -15.69 -2.83 6.52
N GLY A 117 -15.88 -1.84 5.64
CA GLY A 117 -17.14 -1.12 5.45
C GLY A 117 -17.30 0.13 6.33
N HIS A 118 -16.28 0.55 7.06
CA HIS A 118 -16.26 1.76 7.88
C HIS A 118 -15.57 2.93 7.20
N SER A 119 -15.90 3.19 5.92
CA SER A 119 -15.20 4.14 5.03
C SER A 119 -14.98 5.54 5.63
N VAL A 120 -15.99 6.13 6.28
CA VAL A 120 -15.85 7.46 6.92
C VAL A 120 -14.85 7.43 8.07
N LYS A 121 -14.94 6.41 8.94
CA LYS A 121 -14.01 6.23 10.07
C LYS A 121 -12.60 5.97 9.55
N GLY A 122 -12.47 5.12 8.52
CA GLY A 122 -11.22 4.83 7.84
C GLY A 122 -10.55 6.08 7.30
N ALA A 123 -11.28 6.89 6.53
CA ALA A 123 -10.78 8.16 5.99
C ALA A 123 -10.31 9.13 7.09
N MET A 124 -11.05 9.23 8.21
CA MET A 124 -10.66 10.06 9.34
C MET A 124 -9.40 9.55 10.05
N THR A 125 -9.27 8.23 10.22
CA THR A 125 -8.07 7.60 10.80
C THR A 125 -6.85 7.82 9.90
N THR A 126 -6.98 7.60 8.58
CA THR A 126 -5.89 7.85 7.61
C THR A 126 -5.50 9.33 7.57
N ARG A 127 -6.47 10.25 7.63
CA ARG A 127 -6.18 11.69 7.75
C ARG A 127 -5.39 12.00 9.03
N SER A 128 -5.75 11.39 10.17
CA SER A 128 -4.98 11.56 11.40
C SER A 128 -3.56 11.05 11.25
N ALA A 129 -3.34 9.93 10.55
CA ALA A 129 -2.00 9.42 10.25
C ALA A 129 -1.21 10.39 9.37
N ALA A 130 -1.81 10.88 8.29
CA ALA A 130 -1.16 11.79 7.35
C ALA A 130 -0.65 13.06 8.04
N LYS A 131 -1.43 13.66 8.94
CA LYS A 131 -0.99 14.83 9.72
C LYS A 131 0.24 14.55 10.59
N MET A 132 0.38 13.34 11.12
CA MET A 132 1.58 12.97 11.90
C MET A 132 2.83 12.82 11.01
N PHE A 133 2.65 12.51 9.72
CA PHE A 133 3.75 12.46 8.76
C PHE A 133 4.13 13.83 8.21
N GLU A 134 3.19 14.78 8.15
CA GLU A 134 3.34 16.11 7.55
C GLU A 134 4.50 16.92 8.16
N GLU A 135 4.71 16.80 9.46
CA GLU A 135 5.72 17.56 10.22
C GLU A 135 7.11 16.91 10.18
N SER A 136 7.25 15.72 9.59
CA SER A 136 8.52 15.00 9.57
C SER A 136 9.44 15.46 8.43
N ASP A 137 10.74 15.51 8.72
CA ASP A 137 11.77 15.76 7.72
C ASP A 137 12.16 14.50 6.93
N GLU A 138 11.81 13.31 7.41
CA GLU A 138 12.16 12.03 6.80
C GLU A 138 11.47 11.84 5.45
N LEU A 139 12.23 11.39 4.45
CA LEU A 139 11.72 11.16 3.10
C LEU A 139 10.54 10.17 3.09
N ASP A 140 10.65 9.08 3.84
CA ASP A 140 9.59 8.05 3.92
C ASP A 140 8.30 8.65 4.51
N ALA A 141 8.40 9.47 5.57
CA ALA A 141 7.25 10.14 6.16
C ALA A 141 6.61 11.15 5.19
N LYS A 142 7.42 12.00 4.56
CA LYS A 142 6.97 12.92 3.52
C LYS A 142 6.26 12.19 2.37
N ALA A 143 6.73 11.00 2.01
CA ALA A 143 6.11 10.17 0.99
C ALA A 143 4.76 9.60 1.45
N PHE A 144 4.63 9.11 2.69
CA PHE A 144 3.33 8.71 3.24
C PHE A 144 2.32 9.87 3.25
N TYR A 145 2.75 11.06 3.66
CA TYR A 145 1.92 12.26 3.59
C TYR A 145 1.53 12.59 2.14
N ALA A 146 2.47 12.52 1.20
CA ALA A 146 2.24 12.83 -0.22
C ALA A 146 1.15 11.95 -0.85
N ILE A 147 1.03 10.67 -0.46
CA ILE A 147 -0.07 9.80 -0.91
C ILE A 147 -1.42 10.43 -0.59
N TYR A 148 -1.62 10.82 0.67
CA TYR A 148 -2.87 11.42 1.13
C TYR A 148 -3.10 12.81 0.54
N ALA A 149 -2.08 13.67 0.60
CA ALA A 149 -2.17 15.07 0.21
C ALA A 149 -2.49 15.23 -1.28
N TYR A 150 -1.98 14.33 -2.15
CA TYR A 150 -2.31 14.32 -3.57
C TYR A 150 -3.82 14.22 -3.83
N TYR A 151 -4.49 13.25 -3.21
CA TYR A 151 -5.92 13.05 -3.41
C TYR A 151 -6.78 14.14 -2.77
N ILE A 152 -6.31 14.73 -1.66
CA ILE A 152 -6.94 15.91 -1.06
C ILE A 152 -6.84 17.13 -1.99
N ASP A 153 -5.69 17.39 -2.60
CA ASP A 153 -5.54 18.48 -3.55
C ASP A 153 -6.34 18.25 -4.82
N GLN A 154 -6.42 17.01 -5.31
CA GLN A 154 -7.29 16.67 -6.44
C GLN A 154 -8.77 16.95 -6.11
N SER A 155 -9.24 16.52 -4.94
CA SER A 155 -10.66 16.66 -4.52
C SER A 155 -11.09 18.11 -4.33
N PHE A 156 -10.14 19.00 -4.00
CA PHE A 156 -10.39 20.43 -3.79
C PHE A 156 -9.76 21.30 -4.88
N SER A 157 -9.39 20.73 -6.03
CA SER A 157 -8.76 21.45 -7.14
C SER A 157 -9.65 22.55 -7.76
N TRP A 158 -10.96 22.48 -7.55
CA TRP A 158 -11.94 23.48 -7.97
C TRP A 158 -11.99 24.71 -7.05
N VAL A 159 -11.34 24.68 -5.88
CA VAL A 159 -11.38 25.78 -4.90
C VAL A 159 -10.36 26.85 -5.28
N PRO A 160 -10.79 28.09 -5.61
CA PRO A 160 -9.94 29.10 -6.27
C PRO A 160 -8.76 29.63 -5.43
N PHE A 161 -8.75 29.43 -4.12
CA PHE A 161 -7.70 29.92 -3.21
C PHE A 161 -6.79 28.80 -2.69
N LYS A 162 -6.96 27.57 -3.18
CA LYS A 162 -6.14 26.43 -2.78
C LYS A 162 -5.04 26.21 -3.83
N SER A 163 -3.78 26.24 -3.40
CA SER A 163 -2.65 25.89 -4.26
C SER A 163 -2.69 24.40 -4.62
N ASP A 164 -2.46 24.06 -5.89
CA ASP A 164 -2.29 22.68 -6.34
C ASP A 164 -0.83 22.24 -6.19
N ASN A 165 -0.55 21.41 -5.18
CA ASN A 165 0.80 20.92 -4.90
C ASN A 165 1.05 19.50 -5.44
N ARG A 166 0.15 18.96 -6.28
CA ARG A 166 0.22 17.57 -6.76
C ARG A 166 1.54 17.24 -7.44
N ALA A 167 2.12 18.17 -8.21
CA ALA A 167 3.42 17.96 -8.86
C ALA A 167 4.56 17.75 -7.84
N ALA A 168 4.53 18.47 -6.71
CA ALA A 168 5.49 18.29 -5.63
C ALA A 168 5.32 16.94 -4.93
N TYR A 169 4.08 16.52 -4.67
CA TYR A 169 3.78 15.20 -4.09
C TYR A 169 4.25 14.05 -4.98
N LEU A 170 4.02 14.13 -6.30
CA LEU A 170 4.53 13.16 -7.27
C LEU A 170 6.06 13.08 -7.26
N LYS A 171 6.75 14.23 -7.15
CA LYS A 171 8.22 14.27 -7.04
C LYS A 171 8.72 13.61 -5.76
N THR A 172 8.08 13.88 -4.62
CA THR A 172 8.40 13.24 -3.33
C THR A 172 8.22 11.73 -3.41
N LEU A 173 7.10 11.26 -3.98
CA LEU A 173 6.84 9.83 -4.15
C LEU A 173 7.84 9.17 -5.12
N ASP A 174 8.19 9.84 -6.21
CA ASP A 174 9.18 9.35 -7.16
C ASP A 174 10.56 9.20 -6.50
N GLU A 175 10.99 10.21 -5.75
CA GLU A 175 12.25 10.19 -5.00
C GLU A 175 12.24 9.07 -3.94
N ALA A 176 11.18 8.95 -3.15
CA ALA A 176 11.05 7.94 -2.12
C ALA A 176 10.98 6.52 -2.69
N SER A 177 10.30 6.31 -3.82
CA SER A 177 10.27 5.01 -4.51
C SER A 177 11.65 4.56 -5.05
N GLN A 178 12.59 5.49 -5.18
CA GLN A 178 13.95 5.19 -5.60
C GLN A 178 14.88 4.97 -4.40
N LYS A 179 14.78 5.83 -3.38
CA LYS A 179 15.73 5.90 -2.25
C LYS A 179 15.30 5.11 -1.01
N SER A 180 14.00 4.89 -0.81
CA SER A 180 13.51 4.17 0.37
C SER A 180 14.01 2.73 0.36
N THR A 181 14.68 2.31 1.43
CA THR A 181 15.15 0.93 1.55
C THR A 181 14.03 -0.04 1.93
N ARG A 182 12.95 0.47 2.53
CA ARG A 182 11.89 -0.34 3.15
C ARG A 182 10.54 -0.23 2.48
N PHE A 183 10.16 0.99 2.11
CA PHE A 183 8.79 1.31 1.72
C PHE A 183 8.69 1.65 0.24
N TRP A 184 9.75 1.45 -0.54
CA TRP A 184 9.75 1.79 -1.97
C TRP A 184 8.56 1.21 -2.76
N PRO A 185 8.07 -0.04 -2.52
CA PRO A 185 6.90 -0.53 -3.25
C PRO A 185 5.62 0.21 -2.85
N LEU A 186 5.51 0.62 -1.59
CA LEU A 186 4.38 1.38 -1.05
C LEU A 186 4.33 2.81 -1.60
N PHE A 187 5.45 3.36 -2.05
CA PHE A 187 5.48 4.67 -2.72
C PHE A 187 5.36 4.56 -4.23
N LEU A 188 5.96 3.53 -4.82
CA LEU A 188 5.88 3.29 -6.27
C LEU A 188 4.44 2.96 -6.71
N THR A 189 3.74 2.13 -5.96
CA THR A 189 2.40 1.67 -6.29
C THR A 189 1.39 2.83 -6.43
N PRO A 190 1.18 3.69 -5.41
CA PRO A 190 0.29 4.84 -5.55
C PRO A 190 0.79 5.82 -6.61
N LEU A 191 2.11 6.01 -6.77
CA LEU A 191 2.65 6.86 -7.84
C LEU A 191 2.20 6.38 -9.23
N VAL A 192 2.28 5.08 -9.50
CA VAL A 192 1.80 4.49 -10.76
C VAL A 192 0.29 4.72 -10.94
N TRP A 193 -0.52 4.49 -9.89
CA TRP A 193 -1.97 4.75 -9.97
C TRP A 193 -2.31 6.23 -10.15
N MET A 194 -1.55 7.15 -9.56
CA MET A 194 -1.72 8.58 -9.81
C MET A 194 -1.41 8.95 -11.27
N TYR A 195 -0.44 8.30 -11.92
CA TYR A 195 -0.21 8.47 -13.35
C TYR A 195 -1.30 7.81 -14.21
N TYR A 196 -1.89 6.70 -13.76
CA TYR A 196 -3.09 6.12 -14.37
C TYR A 196 -4.27 7.10 -14.34
N ASP A 197 -4.53 7.73 -13.19
CA ASP A 197 -5.59 8.73 -13.01
C ASP A 197 -5.38 9.97 -13.89
N LYS A 198 -4.12 10.28 -14.21
CA LYS A 198 -3.73 11.35 -15.14
C LYS A 198 -3.71 10.92 -16.61
N GLU A 199 -4.09 9.67 -16.88
CA GLU A 199 -4.06 9.03 -18.20
C GLU A 199 -2.67 8.95 -18.86
N ASP A 200 -1.59 9.13 -18.09
CA ASP A 200 -0.22 8.96 -18.55
C ASP A 200 0.24 7.51 -18.32
N TYR A 201 -0.38 6.60 -19.06
CA TYR A 201 -0.11 5.17 -18.97
C TYR A 201 1.33 4.84 -19.38
N ALA A 202 1.94 5.64 -20.26
CA ALA A 202 3.32 5.44 -20.67
C ALA A 202 4.29 5.66 -19.50
N MET A 203 4.06 6.70 -18.68
CA MET A 203 4.80 6.87 -17.44
C MET A 203 4.50 5.74 -16.45
N GLY A 204 3.24 5.34 -16.30
CA GLY A 204 2.85 4.19 -15.47
C GLY A 204 3.62 2.91 -15.83
N VAL A 205 3.74 2.58 -17.12
CA VAL A 205 4.55 1.43 -17.60
C VAL A 205 6.03 1.60 -17.23
N LYS A 206 6.62 2.78 -17.46
CA LYS A 206 8.03 3.05 -17.11
C LYS A 206 8.31 2.85 -15.61
N LEU A 207 7.38 3.30 -14.77
CA LEU A 207 7.47 3.15 -13.32
C LEU A 207 7.33 1.68 -12.89
N CYS A 208 6.39 0.94 -13.49
CA CYS A 208 6.30 -0.51 -13.29
C CYS A 208 7.59 -1.21 -13.71
N ASP A 209 8.15 -0.90 -14.88
CA ASP A 209 9.40 -1.49 -15.37
C ASP A 209 10.57 -1.20 -14.43
N ARG A 210 10.63 0.01 -13.85
CA ARG A 210 11.62 0.36 -12.83
C ARG A 210 11.46 -0.45 -11.55
N GLY A 211 10.24 -0.71 -11.09
CA GLY A 211 10.00 -1.56 -9.94
C GLY A 211 10.34 -3.04 -10.23
N LEU A 212 9.97 -3.52 -11.42
CA LEU A 212 10.24 -4.87 -11.88
C LEU A 212 11.73 -5.13 -12.12
N SER A 213 12.55 -4.12 -12.43
CA SER A 213 14.00 -4.32 -12.49
C SER A 213 14.61 -4.63 -11.11
N LYS A 214 13.99 -4.15 -10.02
CA LYS A 214 14.36 -4.48 -8.64
C LYS A 214 13.74 -5.79 -8.17
N ALA A 215 12.49 -6.07 -8.57
CA ALA A 215 11.75 -7.26 -8.18
C ALA A 215 10.98 -7.85 -9.39
N PRO A 216 11.66 -8.65 -10.25
CA PRO A 216 11.10 -9.10 -11.54
C PRO A 216 9.81 -9.91 -11.46
N SER A 217 9.58 -10.59 -10.34
CA SER A 217 8.40 -11.43 -10.11
C SER A 217 7.34 -10.74 -9.22
N HIS A 218 7.45 -9.44 -8.97
CA HIS A 218 6.52 -8.71 -8.10
C HIS A 218 5.11 -8.72 -8.71
N PRO A 219 4.14 -9.44 -8.13
CA PRO A 219 2.91 -9.76 -8.84
C PRO A 219 2.00 -8.55 -9.02
N VAL A 220 1.93 -7.65 -8.04
CA VAL A 220 1.14 -6.41 -8.13
C VAL A 220 1.64 -5.50 -9.25
N LEU A 221 2.96 -5.26 -9.36
CA LEU A 221 3.54 -4.43 -10.42
C LEU A 221 3.32 -5.02 -11.82
N LEU A 222 3.31 -6.36 -11.96
CA LEU A 222 2.98 -7.02 -13.22
C LEU A 222 1.52 -6.76 -13.63
N GLN A 223 0.58 -6.87 -12.69
CA GLN A 223 -0.84 -6.57 -12.95
C GLN A 223 -1.04 -5.09 -13.26
N MET A 224 -0.41 -4.19 -12.52
CA MET A 224 -0.48 -2.76 -12.78
C MET A 224 0.08 -2.40 -14.16
N LYS A 225 1.21 -3.00 -14.56
CA LYS A 225 1.73 -2.84 -15.92
C LYS A 225 0.72 -3.30 -16.97
N ALA A 226 0.04 -4.43 -16.72
CA ALA A 226 -0.99 -4.94 -17.62
C ALA A 226 -2.20 -3.98 -17.73
N ASP A 227 -2.63 -3.38 -16.62
CA ASP A 227 -3.67 -2.33 -16.62
C ASP A 227 -3.27 -1.12 -17.48
N MET A 228 -2.02 -0.64 -17.37
CA MET A 228 -1.52 0.45 -18.22
C MET A 228 -1.51 0.06 -19.70
N LEU A 229 -1.02 -1.14 -20.01
CA LEU A 229 -0.96 -1.65 -21.38
C LEU A 229 -2.34 -1.81 -21.99
N TYR A 230 -3.31 -2.26 -21.20
CA TYR A 230 -4.72 -2.33 -21.61
C TYR A 230 -5.27 -0.95 -21.98
N ARG A 231 -5.04 0.08 -21.15
CA ARG A 231 -5.47 1.45 -21.47
C ARG A 231 -4.77 2.02 -22.71
N MET A 232 -3.57 1.56 -23.02
CA MET A 232 -2.85 1.87 -24.27
C MET A 232 -3.32 1.02 -25.47
N LYS A 233 -4.38 0.21 -25.33
CA LYS A 233 -4.90 -0.73 -26.34
C LYS A 233 -3.89 -1.79 -26.79
N ARG A 234 -2.85 -2.06 -25.98
CA ARG A 234 -1.88 -3.13 -26.20
C ARG A 234 -2.41 -4.44 -25.64
N TYR A 235 -3.52 -4.90 -26.18
CA TYR A 235 -4.31 -5.99 -25.60
C TYR A 235 -3.55 -7.32 -25.50
N ASN A 236 -2.75 -7.67 -26.50
CA ASN A 236 -1.96 -8.91 -26.47
C ASN A 236 -0.93 -8.90 -25.33
N ASP A 237 -0.25 -7.78 -25.12
CA ASP A 237 0.74 -7.64 -24.05
C ASP A 237 0.07 -7.66 -22.67
N ALA A 238 -1.06 -6.95 -22.52
CA ALA A 238 -1.84 -6.94 -21.29
C ALA A 238 -2.39 -8.33 -20.95
N ALA A 239 -2.97 -9.02 -21.93
CA ALA A 239 -3.48 -10.38 -21.76
C ALA A 239 -2.38 -11.35 -21.34
N SER A 240 -1.23 -11.32 -22.02
CA SER A 240 -0.10 -12.19 -21.69
C SER A 240 0.37 -12.04 -20.24
N LEU A 241 0.43 -10.80 -19.74
CA LEU A 241 0.77 -10.54 -18.34
C LEU A 241 -0.30 -11.06 -17.37
N TYR A 242 -1.59 -10.86 -17.65
CA TYR A 242 -2.66 -11.36 -16.79
C TYR A 242 -2.79 -12.88 -16.82
N GLU A 243 -2.59 -13.53 -17.96
CA GLU A 243 -2.57 -15.00 -18.06
C GLU A 243 -1.43 -15.58 -17.22
N SER A 244 -0.23 -14.99 -17.34
CA SER A 244 0.92 -15.35 -16.52
C SER A 244 0.67 -15.10 -15.03
N SER A 245 0.01 -13.99 -14.70
CA SER A 245 -0.39 -13.64 -13.34
C SER A 245 -1.37 -14.65 -12.76
N ALA A 246 -2.44 -14.98 -13.51
CA ALA A 246 -3.45 -15.96 -13.12
C ALA A 246 -2.80 -17.33 -12.87
N ALA A 247 -2.00 -17.84 -13.81
CA ALA A 247 -1.31 -19.12 -13.65
C ALA A 247 -0.37 -19.12 -12.42
N SER A 248 0.33 -18.01 -12.19
CA SER A 248 1.24 -17.85 -11.05
C SER A 248 0.50 -17.81 -9.70
N TYR A 249 -0.63 -17.11 -9.61
CA TYR A 249 -1.45 -17.09 -8.39
C TYR A 249 -2.14 -18.44 -8.16
N GLU A 250 -2.70 -19.07 -9.19
CA GLU A 250 -3.32 -20.39 -9.07
C GLU A 250 -2.33 -21.42 -8.51
N LYS A 251 -1.09 -21.41 -9.00
CA LYS A 251 -0.03 -22.31 -8.51
C LYS A 251 0.40 -22.01 -7.07
N ARG A 252 0.56 -20.73 -6.70
CA ARG A 252 1.18 -20.34 -5.42
C ARG A 252 0.19 -20.18 -4.27
N THR A 253 -1.02 -19.75 -4.58
CA THR A 253 -2.03 -19.36 -3.59
C THR A 253 -3.40 -19.99 -3.86
N GLY A 254 -3.58 -20.72 -4.96
CA GLY A 254 -4.88 -21.15 -5.44
C GLY A 254 -5.67 -20.00 -6.08
N LYS A 255 -6.98 -20.20 -6.25
CA LYS A 255 -7.92 -19.22 -6.85
C LYS A 255 -8.25 -18.09 -5.89
N SER A 256 -7.25 -17.26 -5.60
CA SER A 256 -7.34 -16.11 -4.70
C SER A 256 -8.06 -14.90 -5.29
N ILE A 257 -8.25 -13.86 -4.48
CA ILE A 257 -8.74 -12.56 -4.95
C ILE A 257 -7.95 -12.01 -6.15
N ARG A 258 -6.61 -12.13 -6.14
CA ARG A 258 -5.76 -11.66 -7.25
C ARG A 258 -5.84 -12.54 -8.49
N TYR A 259 -6.07 -13.84 -8.31
CA TYR A 259 -6.40 -14.74 -9.43
C TYR A 259 -7.71 -14.29 -10.09
N TRP A 260 -8.77 -14.06 -9.30
CA TRP A 260 -10.06 -13.63 -9.83
C TRP A 260 -10.01 -12.24 -10.45
N CYS A 261 -9.24 -11.31 -9.89
CA CYS A 261 -8.96 -10.03 -10.54
C CYS A 261 -8.31 -10.22 -11.93
N ALA A 262 -7.37 -11.16 -12.07
CA ALA A 262 -6.77 -11.46 -13.37
C ALA A 262 -7.79 -12.08 -14.34
N VAL A 263 -8.64 -13.01 -13.89
CA VAL A 263 -9.73 -13.60 -14.68
C VAL A 263 -10.67 -12.52 -15.21
N LEU A 264 -11.18 -11.67 -14.33
CA LEU A 264 -12.09 -10.56 -14.66
C LEU A 264 -11.45 -9.58 -15.65
N ASN A 265 -10.16 -9.27 -15.47
CA ASN A 265 -9.41 -8.45 -16.42
C ASN A 265 -9.26 -9.11 -17.79
N LEU A 266 -9.01 -10.43 -17.85
CA LEU A 266 -8.88 -11.15 -19.11
C LEU A 266 -10.18 -11.18 -19.90
N ILE A 267 -11.34 -11.25 -19.23
CA ILE A 267 -12.65 -11.13 -19.87
C ILE A 267 -12.74 -9.80 -20.63
N ARG A 268 -12.55 -8.65 -19.96
CA ARG A 268 -12.62 -7.35 -20.64
C ARG A 268 -11.55 -7.15 -21.71
N ILE A 269 -10.32 -7.61 -21.46
CA ILE A 269 -9.21 -7.44 -22.42
C ILE A 269 -9.50 -8.20 -23.69
N TYR A 270 -9.92 -9.47 -23.60
CA TYR A 270 -10.22 -10.27 -24.77
C TYR A 270 -11.47 -9.81 -25.50
N HIS A 271 -12.48 -9.34 -24.76
CA HIS A 271 -13.64 -8.68 -25.37
C HIS A 271 -13.21 -7.48 -26.23
N ASP A 272 -12.38 -6.58 -25.69
CA ASP A 272 -11.95 -5.35 -26.38
C ASP A 272 -10.94 -5.60 -27.50
N ALA A 273 -10.23 -6.71 -27.43
CA ALA A 273 -9.40 -7.21 -28.53
C ALA A 273 -10.24 -7.84 -29.67
N GLY A 274 -11.57 -7.98 -29.51
CA GLY A 274 -12.45 -8.65 -30.47
C GLY A 274 -12.38 -10.18 -30.41
N ASN A 275 -11.72 -10.76 -29.40
CA ASN A 275 -11.60 -12.21 -29.22
C ASN A 275 -12.69 -12.73 -28.27
N GLN A 276 -13.91 -12.82 -28.80
CA GLN A 276 -15.09 -13.23 -28.03
C GLN A 276 -15.00 -14.68 -27.51
N GLU A 277 -14.32 -15.56 -28.24
CA GLU A 277 -14.10 -16.95 -27.83
C GLU A 277 -13.28 -17.01 -26.53
N LYS A 278 -12.12 -16.33 -26.50
CA LYS A 278 -11.29 -16.29 -25.29
C LYS A 278 -11.98 -15.55 -24.14
N SER A 279 -12.66 -14.43 -24.43
CA SER A 279 -13.43 -13.71 -23.43
C SER A 279 -14.45 -14.64 -22.74
N SER A 280 -15.23 -15.38 -23.54
CA SER A 280 -16.22 -16.34 -23.04
C SER A 280 -15.58 -17.49 -22.27
N ALA A 281 -14.44 -18.00 -22.73
CA ALA A 281 -13.69 -19.04 -22.01
C ALA A 281 -13.22 -18.59 -20.62
N TRP A 282 -12.80 -17.33 -20.46
CA TRP A 282 -12.48 -16.75 -19.16
C TRP A 282 -13.74 -16.48 -18.33
N LYS A 283 -14.84 -16.01 -18.94
CA LYS A 283 -16.13 -15.79 -18.27
C LYS A 283 -16.68 -17.07 -17.65
N ASN A 284 -16.59 -18.20 -18.35
CA ASN A 284 -17.06 -19.50 -17.84
C ASN A 284 -16.34 -19.96 -16.56
N LYS A 285 -15.16 -19.41 -16.24
CA LYS A 285 -14.47 -19.72 -14.97
C LYS A 285 -15.19 -19.13 -13.75
N LEU A 286 -16.04 -18.12 -13.94
CA LEU A 286 -16.78 -17.47 -12.85
C LEU A 286 -17.88 -18.38 -12.24
N ASP A 287 -18.21 -19.51 -12.89
CA ASP A 287 -19.10 -20.53 -12.32
C ASP A 287 -18.47 -21.30 -11.16
N ASP A 288 -17.17 -21.12 -10.91
CA ASP A 288 -16.47 -21.76 -9.80
C ASP A 288 -16.99 -21.26 -8.43
N PRO A 289 -17.34 -22.15 -7.49
CA PRO A 289 -17.81 -21.75 -6.15
C PRO A 289 -16.84 -20.85 -5.38
N SER A 290 -15.54 -20.96 -5.63
CA SER A 290 -14.53 -20.11 -4.99
C SER A 290 -14.56 -18.66 -5.48
N TYR A 291 -15.03 -18.40 -6.70
CA TYR A 291 -15.31 -17.03 -7.15
C TYR A 291 -16.49 -16.43 -6.36
N ARG A 292 -17.61 -17.16 -6.27
CA ARG A 292 -18.81 -16.67 -5.57
C ARG A 292 -18.56 -16.33 -4.09
N ALA A 293 -17.65 -17.07 -3.44
CA ALA A 293 -17.24 -16.78 -2.06
C ALA A 293 -16.49 -15.44 -1.92
N LEU A 294 -15.83 -14.97 -2.98
CA LEU A 294 -14.98 -13.78 -3.01
C LEU A 294 -15.59 -12.61 -3.79
N GLU A 295 -16.68 -12.82 -4.53
CA GLU A 295 -17.29 -11.83 -5.42
C GLU A 295 -17.52 -10.47 -4.76
N LYS A 296 -18.08 -10.44 -3.55
CA LYS A 296 -18.34 -9.20 -2.80
C LYS A 296 -17.08 -8.43 -2.38
N TRP A 297 -15.91 -9.07 -2.48
CA TRP A 297 -14.60 -8.49 -2.16
C TRP A 297 -13.84 -8.09 -3.43
N MET A 298 -14.40 -8.31 -4.63
CA MET A 298 -13.77 -7.86 -5.86
C MET A 298 -13.72 -6.32 -5.91
N PRO A 299 -12.70 -5.73 -6.55
CA PRO A 299 -12.61 -4.28 -6.70
C PRO A 299 -13.86 -3.71 -7.37
N GLY A 300 -14.55 -2.79 -6.68
CA GLY A 300 -15.82 -2.23 -7.15
C GLY A 300 -15.71 -1.58 -8.53
N SER A 301 -14.62 -0.87 -8.82
CA SER A 301 -14.39 -0.24 -10.13
C SER A 301 -14.30 -1.25 -11.28
N LEU A 302 -13.75 -2.44 -11.04
CA LEU A 302 -13.67 -3.51 -12.04
C LEU A 302 -15.04 -4.17 -12.24
N MET A 303 -15.74 -4.45 -11.14
CA MET A 303 -17.08 -5.04 -11.18
C MET A 303 -18.08 -4.11 -11.88
N ASP A 304 -18.05 -2.81 -11.56
CA ASP A 304 -18.90 -1.80 -12.19
C ASP A 304 -18.65 -1.69 -13.69
N ASP A 305 -17.40 -1.73 -14.14
CA ASP A 305 -17.04 -1.71 -15.57
C ASP A 305 -17.62 -2.94 -16.29
N LEU A 306 -17.38 -4.14 -15.74
CA LEU A 306 -17.84 -5.39 -16.34
C LEU A 306 -19.37 -5.49 -16.39
N ASN A 307 -20.06 -5.11 -15.31
CA ASN A 307 -21.53 -5.11 -15.24
C ASN A 307 -22.15 -4.10 -16.22
N LYS A 308 -21.62 -2.87 -16.31
CA LYS A 308 -22.12 -1.85 -17.25
C LYS A 308 -22.00 -2.25 -18.71
N ARG A 309 -21.17 -3.26 -19.00
CA ARG A 309 -20.85 -3.75 -20.34
C ARG A 309 -21.40 -5.15 -20.59
N ASP A 310 -22.21 -5.68 -19.67
CA ASP A 310 -22.80 -7.02 -19.72
C ASP A 310 -21.77 -8.15 -19.91
N LEU A 311 -20.56 -7.97 -19.37
CA LEU A 311 -19.46 -8.92 -19.51
C LEU A 311 -19.47 -10.03 -18.46
N ILE A 312 -20.15 -9.83 -17.34
CA ILE A 312 -20.37 -10.83 -16.29
C ILE A 312 -21.86 -11.00 -16.05
#